data_AF-A0A968PHZ9-F1
#
_entry.id   AF-A0A968PHZ9-F1
#
_cell.length_a   1.000
_cell.length_b   1.000
_cell.length_c   1.000
_cell.angle_alpha   90.00
_cell.angle_beta   90.00
_cell.angle_gamma   90.00
#
_symmetry.space_group_name_H-M   'P 1'
#
loop_
_entity.id
_entity.type
_entity.pdbx_description
1 polymer ?
#
loop_
_entity_poly.entity_id
_entity_poly.type
_entity_poly.pdbx_seq_one_letter_code
_entity_poly.pdbx_strand_id
1 'polypeptide(L)'
;MRNREIYSLLLIVLILGISMWINLAPNDNFLGRDVSTRLGLDLQGGIQVVLRAETEDVTLEEMQTAAGVIERRVNALGVGETVVQQLGDNRIAVELPGVADPEQAIETLRGTGQLEFIDPQGQFLFEGQIVRTSNSPEIPQNVLASAGITDTANLAATNEFGTPLVDETIYTSITTGADLDTNQVQPAFSQTSTGLNELAVSFAFTGDSGRQLGDFSAANVGPADVYCA
;
A
#
# COMPACT_ATOMS: atom_id res chain seq x y z
N MET A 1 68.62 -16.73 -2.54
CA MET A 1 67.45 -17.40 -3.16
C MET A 1 66.46 -17.93 -2.11
N ARG A 2 66.90 -18.57 -1.01
CA ARG A 2 66.02 -19.16 0.03
C ARG A 2 65.04 -18.19 0.73
N ASN A 3 65.40 -16.92 0.92
CA ASN A 3 64.52 -15.96 1.62
C ASN A 3 63.31 -15.55 0.76
N ARG A 4 63.45 -15.45 -0.57
CA ARG A 4 62.34 -15.09 -1.48
C ARG A 4 61.28 -16.20 -1.54
N GLU A 5 61.74 -17.46 -1.50
CA GLU A 5 60.90 -18.66 -1.42
C GLU A 5 60.11 -18.67 -0.10
N ILE A 6 60.77 -18.36 1.03
CA ILE A 6 60.14 -18.29 2.35
C ILE A 6 59.07 -17.18 2.43
N TYR A 7 59.33 -15.99 1.89
CA TYR A 7 58.33 -14.92 1.83
C TYR A 7 57.15 -15.29 0.92
N SER A 8 57.39 -15.99 -0.19
CA SER A 8 56.33 -16.46 -1.07
C SER A 8 55.45 -17.53 -0.41
N LEU A 9 56.06 -18.45 0.36
CA LEU A 9 55.33 -19.46 1.13
C LEU A 9 54.50 -18.84 2.25
N LEU A 10 55.08 -17.87 2.99
CA LEU A 10 54.35 -17.13 4.02
C LEU A 10 53.17 -16.34 3.45
N LEU A 11 53.32 -15.75 2.27
CA LEU A 11 52.23 -15.03 1.59
C LEU A 11 51.10 -15.99 1.19
N ILE A 12 51.42 -17.18 0.67
CA ILE A 12 50.41 -18.20 0.33
C ILE A 12 49.68 -18.69 1.58
N VAL A 13 50.40 -18.96 2.67
CA VAL A 13 49.80 -19.39 3.94
C VAL A 13 48.92 -18.28 4.53
N LEU A 14 49.33 -17.02 4.42
CA LEU A 14 48.54 -15.88 4.85
C LEU A 14 47.24 -15.77 4.05
N ILE A 15 47.29 -15.89 2.72
CA ILE A 15 46.10 -15.87 1.86
C ILE A 15 45.17 -17.04 2.18
N LEU A 16 45.69 -18.25 2.38
CA LEU A 16 44.89 -19.41 2.75
C LEU A 16 44.24 -19.24 4.13
N GLY A 17 44.97 -18.68 5.10
CA GLY A 17 44.43 -18.37 6.42
C GLY A 17 43.30 -17.35 6.36
N ILE A 18 43.46 -16.29 5.57
CA ILE A 18 42.42 -15.28 5.35
C ILE A 18 41.22 -15.89 4.61
N SER A 19 41.44 -16.70 3.59
CA SER A 19 40.38 -17.37 2.83
C SER A 19 39.57 -18.33 3.70
N MET A 20 40.24 -19.10 4.57
CA MET A 20 39.58 -20.00 5.51
C MET A 20 38.81 -19.24 6.58
N TRP A 21 39.33 -18.09 7.03
CA TRP A 21 38.64 -17.21 7.97
C TRP A 21 37.36 -16.60 7.39
N ILE A 22 37.39 -16.21 6.11
CA ILE A 22 36.22 -15.65 5.42
C ILE A 22 35.15 -16.73 5.19
N ASN A 23 35.55 -17.95 4.82
CA ASN A 23 34.60 -19.02 4.51
C ASN A 23 34.00 -19.67 5.78
N LEU A 24 34.76 -19.70 6.88
CA LEU A 24 34.34 -20.22 8.19
C LEU A 24 34.10 -19.10 9.20
N ALA A 25 33.63 -17.93 8.73
CA ALA A 25 33.25 -16.85 9.63
C ALA A 25 31.94 -17.24 10.36
N PRO A 26 31.92 -17.23 11.71
CA PRO A 26 30.74 -17.68 12.48
C PRO A 26 29.60 -16.65 12.53
N ASN A 27 29.69 -15.56 11.77
CA ASN A 27 28.74 -14.46 11.81
C ASN A 27 28.63 -13.78 10.45
N ASP A 28 27.40 -13.47 10.04
CA ASP A 28 27.00 -12.88 8.75
C ASP A 28 27.41 -11.40 8.61
N ASN A 29 28.11 -10.90 9.63
CA ASN A 29 28.59 -9.54 9.79
C ASN A 29 29.99 -9.41 9.18
N PHE A 30 30.07 -9.06 7.90
CA PHE A 30 31.33 -8.74 7.24
C PHE A 30 31.65 -7.25 7.46
N LEU A 31 32.72 -6.95 8.21
CA LEU A 31 33.17 -5.57 8.48
C LEU A 31 32.13 -4.66 9.17
N GLY A 32 31.24 -5.23 9.98
CA GLY A 32 30.18 -4.46 10.67
C GLY A 32 29.03 -4.04 9.75
N ARG A 33 28.99 -4.56 8.52
CA ARG A 33 27.85 -4.45 7.63
C ARG A 33 27.17 -5.82 7.58
N ASP A 34 25.86 -5.83 7.83
CA ASP A 34 25.03 -7.01 7.66
C ASP A 34 25.04 -7.35 6.15
N VAL A 35 25.62 -8.50 5.79
CA VAL A 35 25.63 -9.00 4.40
C VAL A 35 24.65 -10.16 4.30
N SER A 36 23.46 -10.00 4.90
CA SER A 36 22.31 -10.81 4.55
C SER A 36 21.96 -10.55 3.07
N THR A 37 22.36 -11.50 2.22
CA THR A 37 22.01 -11.47 0.80
C THR A 37 20.53 -11.83 0.70
N ARG A 38 19.69 -10.85 0.36
CA ARG A 38 18.26 -11.07 0.14
C ARG A 38 18.08 -11.92 -1.12
N LEU A 39 17.28 -12.96 -0.99
CA LEU A 39 17.14 -14.02 -1.98
C LEU A 39 16.07 -13.55 -2.98
N GLY A 40 16.37 -13.64 -4.29
CA GLY A 40 15.37 -13.32 -5.32
C GLY A 40 14.20 -14.31 -5.31
N LEU A 41 13.16 -14.05 -6.11
CA LEU A 41 11.95 -14.90 -6.23
C LEU A 41 12.27 -16.41 -6.37
N ASP A 42 13.29 -16.75 -7.16
CA ASP A 42 13.71 -18.14 -7.42
C ASP A 42 14.30 -18.84 -6.18
N LEU A 43 14.82 -18.06 -5.23
CA LEU A 43 15.52 -18.56 -4.05
C LEU A 43 14.71 -18.37 -2.74
N GLN A 44 13.87 -17.33 -2.65
CA GLN A 44 13.04 -17.01 -1.48
C GLN A 44 11.58 -17.48 -1.65
N GLY A 45 11.16 -17.80 -2.88
CA GLY A 45 9.75 -17.96 -3.22
C GLY A 45 9.01 -16.62 -3.26
N GLY A 46 7.77 -16.62 -3.75
CA GLY A 46 6.95 -15.42 -3.90
C GLY A 46 5.98 -15.54 -5.08
N ILE A 47 5.45 -14.40 -5.52
CA ILE A 47 4.54 -14.34 -6.68
C ILE A 47 4.95 -13.26 -7.67
N GLN A 48 4.61 -13.48 -8.94
CA GLN A 48 4.67 -12.48 -9.99
C GLN A 48 3.24 -12.19 -10.46
N VAL A 49 2.87 -10.92 -10.45
CA VAL A 49 1.55 -10.44 -10.89
C VAL A 49 1.74 -9.56 -12.10
N VAL A 50 0.96 -9.79 -13.15
CA VAL A 50 0.93 -8.93 -14.34
C VAL A 50 -0.41 -8.23 -14.38
N LEU A 51 -0.40 -6.93 -14.11
CA LEU A 51 -1.57 -6.06 -14.17
C LEU A 51 -1.69 -5.51 -15.60
N ARG A 52 -2.92 -5.41 -16.10
CA ARG A 52 -3.24 -4.80 -17.39
C ARG A 52 -4.22 -3.65 -17.15
N ALA A 53 -3.98 -2.52 -17.81
CA ALA A 53 -4.95 -1.43 -17.81
C ALA A 53 -6.26 -1.87 -18.48
N GLU A 54 -7.39 -1.50 -17.90
CA GLU A 54 -8.71 -1.84 -18.43
C GLU A 54 -9.04 -1.04 -19.70
N THR A 55 -8.58 0.21 -19.78
CA THR A 55 -8.74 1.05 -20.97
C THR A 55 -7.64 0.77 -22.00
N GLU A 56 -8.00 0.84 -23.29
CA GLU A 56 -7.05 0.65 -24.41
C GLU A 56 -6.22 1.91 -24.70
N ASP A 57 -6.75 3.10 -24.41
CA ASP A 57 -6.05 4.37 -24.53
C ASP A 57 -5.46 4.76 -23.16
N VAL A 58 -4.21 4.35 -22.91
CA VAL A 58 -3.44 4.78 -21.73
C VAL A 58 -2.18 5.49 -22.19
N THR A 59 -1.91 6.65 -21.60
CA THR A 59 -0.67 7.38 -21.83
C THR A 59 0.49 6.77 -21.03
N LEU A 60 1.71 6.99 -21.52
CA LEU A 60 2.91 6.52 -20.81
C LEU A 60 3.07 7.17 -19.43
N GLU A 61 2.61 8.41 -19.26
CA GLU A 61 2.62 9.14 -17.99
C GLU A 61 1.65 8.53 -16.96
N GLU A 62 0.45 8.13 -17.40
CA GLU A 62 -0.52 7.42 -16.55
C GLU A 62 0.02 6.06 -16.12
N MET A 63 0.69 5.34 -17.02
CA MET A 63 1.34 4.06 -16.68
C MET A 63 2.48 4.21 -15.68
N GLN A 64 3.29 5.28 -15.79
CA GLN A 64 4.35 5.58 -14.82
C GLN A 64 3.76 5.94 -13.46
N THR A 65 2.70 6.75 -13.44
CA THR A 65 1.97 7.10 -12.23
C THR A 65 1.42 5.85 -11.56
N ALA A 66 0.75 4.98 -12.32
CA ALA A 66 0.20 3.72 -11.83
C ALA A 66 1.30 2.80 -11.28
N ALA A 67 2.44 2.67 -11.96
CA ALA A 67 3.58 1.89 -11.48
C ALA A 67 4.10 2.43 -10.14
N GLY A 68 4.23 3.74 -9.99
CA GLY A 68 4.63 4.36 -8.72
C GLY A 68 3.62 4.15 -7.59
N VAL A 69 2.32 4.18 -7.87
CA VAL A 69 1.26 3.85 -6.89
C VAL A 69 1.38 2.40 -6.44
N ILE A 70 1.53 1.48 -7.39
CA ILE A 70 1.70 0.05 -7.13
C ILE A 70 2.93 -0.19 -6.26
N GLU A 71 4.07 0.40 -6.60
CA GLU A 71 5.32 0.31 -5.84
C GLU A 71 5.14 0.73 -4.38
N ARG A 72 4.44 1.86 -4.13
CA ARG A 72 4.15 2.32 -2.77
C ARG A 72 3.25 1.35 -2.00
N ARG A 73 2.23 0.78 -2.64
CA ARG A 73 1.32 -0.18 -2.00
C ARG A 73 2.05 -1.46 -1.59
N VAL A 74 2.91 -1.99 -2.45
CA VAL A 74 3.67 -3.20 -2.13
C VAL A 74 4.72 -2.96 -1.06
N ASN A 75 5.33 -1.78 -1.02
CA ASN A 75 6.21 -1.37 0.07
C ASN A 75 5.46 -1.27 1.41
N ALA A 76 4.20 -0.83 1.39
CA ALA A 76 3.35 -0.78 2.59
C ALA A 76 2.98 -2.17 3.13
N LEU A 77 2.98 -3.21 2.29
CA LEU A 77 2.80 -4.61 2.72
C LEU A 77 4.02 -5.18 3.46
N GLY A 78 5.11 -4.41 3.59
CA GLY A 78 6.33 -4.86 4.26
C GLY A 78 7.15 -5.87 3.46
N VAL A 79 6.84 -6.04 2.16
CA VAL A 79 7.60 -6.91 1.26
C VAL A 79 8.89 -6.19 0.89
N GLY A 80 10.03 -6.79 1.24
CA GLY A 80 11.34 -6.22 0.94
C GLY A 80 11.70 -6.39 -0.53
N GLU A 81 12.11 -5.30 -1.20
CA GLU A 81 12.69 -5.30 -2.57
C GLU A 81 11.75 -5.87 -3.65
N THR A 82 10.58 -5.25 -3.76
CA THR A 82 9.67 -5.50 -4.89
C THR A 82 10.18 -4.86 -6.17
N VAL A 83 9.94 -5.56 -7.29
CA VAL A 83 10.31 -5.07 -8.61
C VAL A 83 9.05 -4.74 -9.37
N VAL A 84 8.88 -3.46 -9.70
CA VAL A 84 7.78 -2.97 -10.53
C VAL A 84 8.33 -2.53 -11.88
N GLN A 85 7.85 -3.15 -12.95
CA GLN A 85 8.31 -2.88 -14.31
C GLN A 85 7.13 -2.76 -15.27
N GLN A 86 7.19 -1.74 -16.12
CA GLN A 86 6.23 -1.60 -17.21
C GLN A 86 6.55 -2.61 -18.33
N LEU A 87 5.53 -3.32 -18.80
CA LEU A 87 5.61 -4.37 -19.83
C LEU A 87 4.86 -3.94 -21.10
N GLY A 88 5.58 -3.30 -22.02
CA GLY A 88 4.97 -2.73 -23.23
C GLY A 88 4.08 -1.53 -22.87
N ASP A 89 2.98 -1.35 -23.59
CA ASP A 89 2.22 -0.08 -23.52
C ASP A 89 1.15 -0.07 -22.42
N ASN A 90 0.60 -1.24 -22.04
CA ASN A 90 -0.58 -1.33 -21.18
C ASN A 90 -0.49 -2.35 -20.03
N ARG A 91 0.71 -2.84 -19.70
CA ARG A 91 0.90 -3.81 -18.61
C ARG A 91 1.97 -3.39 -17.63
N ILE A 92 1.84 -3.83 -16.38
CA ILE A 92 2.80 -3.65 -15.30
C ILE A 92 3.05 -5.01 -14.66
N ALA A 93 4.30 -5.47 -14.65
CA ALA A 93 4.73 -6.61 -13.85
C ALA A 93 5.15 -6.15 -12.45
N VAL A 94 4.71 -6.91 -11.46
CA VAL A 94 5.03 -6.73 -10.05
C VAL A 94 5.54 -8.06 -9.52
N GLU A 95 6.75 -8.05 -8.97
CA GLU A 95 7.36 -9.22 -8.34
C GLU A 95 7.42 -9.00 -6.84
N LEU A 96 6.83 -9.93 -6.09
CA LEU A 96 6.67 -9.88 -4.63
C LEU A 96 7.44 -11.06 -3.99
N PRO A 97 8.75 -10.91 -3.73
CA PRO A 97 9.54 -11.96 -3.11
C PRO A 97 9.22 -12.09 -1.62
N GLY A 98 9.03 -13.32 -1.13
CA GLY A 98 8.80 -13.57 0.30
C GLY A 98 7.52 -12.96 0.89
N VAL A 99 6.50 -12.72 0.06
CA VAL A 99 5.18 -12.26 0.53
C VAL A 99 4.55 -13.31 1.45
N ALA A 100 4.07 -12.87 2.63
CA ALA A 100 3.48 -13.77 3.63
C ALA A 100 2.10 -14.30 3.20
N ASP A 101 1.27 -13.42 2.62
CA ASP A 101 -0.06 -13.75 2.11
C ASP A 101 -0.20 -13.24 0.66
N PRO A 102 -0.10 -14.14 -0.34
CA PRO A 102 -0.28 -13.81 -1.75
C PRO A 102 -1.65 -13.24 -2.09
N GLU A 103 -2.71 -13.72 -1.44
CA GLU A 103 -4.10 -13.38 -1.77
C GLU A 103 -4.42 -11.97 -1.27
N GLN A 104 -3.99 -11.64 -0.04
CA GLN A 104 -4.09 -10.29 0.50
C GLN A 104 -3.28 -9.27 -0.31
N ALA A 105 -2.08 -9.66 -0.79
CA ALA A 105 -1.27 -8.80 -1.63
C ALA A 105 -1.94 -8.52 -2.98
N ILE A 106 -2.54 -9.53 -3.62
CA ILE A 106 -3.30 -9.37 -4.86
C ILE A 106 -4.52 -8.48 -4.64
N GLU A 107 -5.24 -8.63 -3.54
CA GLU A 107 -6.40 -7.76 -3.21
C GLU A 107 -5.97 -6.29 -3.08
N THR A 108 -4.88 -6.04 -2.36
CA THR A 108 -4.32 -4.70 -2.17
C THR A 108 -3.88 -4.07 -3.49
N LEU A 109 -3.40 -4.88 -4.43
CA LEU A 109 -3.03 -4.45 -5.78
C LEU A 109 -4.24 -4.20 -6.68
N ARG A 110 -5.35 -4.92 -6.50
CA ARG A 110 -6.58 -4.76 -7.29
C ARG A 110 -7.39 -3.53 -6.90
N GLY A 111 -7.44 -3.16 -5.63
CA GLY A 111 -8.27 -2.04 -5.17
C GLY A 111 -7.84 -0.71 -5.78
N THR A 112 -8.73 0.06 -6.39
CA THR A 112 -8.37 1.36 -7.01
C THR A 112 -8.00 2.42 -5.96
N GLY A 113 -8.38 2.25 -4.69
CA GLY A 113 -7.97 3.12 -3.58
C GLY A 113 -8.29 4.60 -3.82
N GLN A 114 -9.46 4.87 -4.38
CA GLN A 114 -9.97 6.21 -4.56
C GLN A 114 -10.47 6.73 -3.21
N LEU A 115 -10.11 7.96 -2.89
CA LEU A 115 -10.48 8.61 -1.64
C LEU A 115 -11.24 9.90 -1.95
N GLU A 116 -12.41 10.06 -1.37
CA GLU A 116 -13.25 11.23 -1.52
C GLU A 116 -13.74 11.74 -0.17
N PHE A 117 -13.76 13.08 -0.02
CA PHE A 117 -14.37 13.74 1.12
C PHE A 117 -15.72 14.29 0.68
N ILE A 118 -16.78 13.86 1.34
CA ILE A 118 -18.15 14.16 0.91
C ILE A 118 -18.89 15.02 1.93
N ASP A 119 -19.82 15.81 1.40
CA ASP A 119 -20.80 16.54 2.20
C ASP A 119 -21.99 15.61 2.51
N PRO A 120 -22.24 15.25 3.77
CA PRO A 120 -23.35 14.39 4.17
C PRO A 120 -24.73 15.09 4.12
N GLN A 121 -24.80 16.40 3.82
CA GLN A 121 -26.04 17.19 3.73
C GLN A 121 -26.92 17.07 4.99
N GLY A 122 -26.28 16.91 6.16
CA GLY A 122 -26.96 16.74 7.45
C GLY A 122 -27.48 15.33 7.73
N GLN A 123 -27.14 14.33 6.89
CA GLN A 123 -27.41 12.92 7.17
C GLN A 123 -26.27 12.29 7.97
N PHE A 124 -26.60 11.40 8.91
CA PHE A 124 -25.58 10.65 9.62
C PHE A 124 -25.27 9.37 8.84
N LEU A 125 -24.01 9.21 8.45
CA LEU A 125 -23.51 8.00 7.79
C LEU A 125 -22.89 7.06 8.83
N PHE A 126 -23.20 5.77 8.71
CA PHE A 126 -22.61 4.75 9.57
C PHE A 126 -21.27 4.26 9.00
N GLU A 127 -20.35 3.88 9.87
CA GLU A 127 -19.10 3.22 9.47
C GLU A 127 -19.42 1.96 8.65
N GLY A 128 -18.81 1.84 7.47
CA GLY A 128 -19.05 0.76 6.53
C GLY A 128 -20.28 0.92 5.65
N GLN A 129 -21.10 1.97 5.82
CA GLN A 129 -22.20 2.22 4.89
C GLN A 129 -21.65 2.51 3.49
N ILE A 130 -22.29 1.94 2.47
CA ILE A 130 -21.86 2.11 1.09
C ILE A 130 -22.57 3.34 0.53
N VAL A 131 -21.77 4.33 0.18
CA VAL A 131 -22.24 5.62 -0.33
C VAL A 131 -21.86 5.79 -1.79
N ARG A 132 -22.67 6.56 -2.51
CA ARG A 132 -22.42 6.90 -3.93
C ARG A 132 -21.98 8.36 -3.97
N THR A 133 -20.92 8.64 -4.71
CA THR A 133 -20.35 9.99 -4.80
C THR A 133 -20.53 10.55 -6.20
N SER A 134 -20.37 11.86 -6.35
CA SER A 134 -20.42 12.52 -7.66
C SER A 134 -19.34 12.04 -8.62
N ASN A 135 -18.18 11.59 -8.13
CA ASN A 135 -17.10 11.05 -8.97
C ASN A 135 -17.15 9.52 -9.09
N SER A 136 -17.91 8.84 -8.24
CA SER A 136 -18.15 7.40 -8.28
C SER A 136 -19.64 7.10 -8.07
N PRO A 137 -20.49 7.34 -9.09
CA PRO A 137 -21.94 7.16 -8.99
C PRO A 137 -22.37 5.70 -9.10
N GLU A 138 -21.47 4.79 -9.50
CA GLU A 138 -21.76 3.37 -9.67
C GLU A 138 -21.42 2.60 -8.39
N ILE A 139 -22.27 1.63 -8.03
CA ILE A 139 -21.97 0.72 -6.92
C ILE A 139 -20.89 -0.24 -7.41
N PRO A 140 -19.75 -0.36 -6.71
CA PRO A 140 -18.70 -1.31 -7.07
C PRO A 140 -19.29 -2.72 -7.24
N GLN A 141 -19.05 -3.37 -8.39
CA GLN A 141 -19.66 -4.68 -8.67
C GLN A 141 -19.20 -5.78 -7.68
N ASN A 142 -18.02 -5.62 -7.08
CA ASN A 142 -17.50 -6.51 -6.04
C ASN A 142 -18.32 -6.47 -4.73
N VAL A 143 -18.99 -5.35 -4.44
CA VAL A 143 -19.91 -5.18 -3.30
C VAL A 143 -21.23 -5.91 -3.53
N LEU A 144 -21.73 -5.90 -4.77
CA LEU A 144 -22.97 -6.61 -5.13
C LEU A 144 -22.76 -8.13 -5.11
N ALA A 145 -21.53 -8.59 -5.36
CA ALA A 145 -21.16 -10.01 -5.35
C ALA A 145 -20.92 -10.60 -3.95
N SER A 146 -20.64 -9.77 -2.93
CA SER A 146 -20.39 -10.21 -1.55
C SER A 146 -21.67 -10.49 -0.74
N ALA A 147 -22.86 -10.48 -1.36
CA ALA A 147 -24.11 -10.90 -0.72
C ALA A 147 -24.16 -12.42 -0.42
N GLY A 148 -23.14 -13.18 -0.86
CA GLY A 148 -22.90 -14.55 -0.44
C GLY A 148 -21.43 -14.72 -0.09
N ILE A 149 -21.17 -15.35 1.05
CA ILE A 149 -19.87 -15.71 1.63
C ILE A 149 -19.28 -14.63 2.56
N THR A 150 -19.55 -14.87 3.84
CA THR A 150 -18.93 -14.28 5.02
C THR A 150 -17.45 -14.63 5.06
N ASP A 151 -16.59 -13.67 4.73
CA ASP A 151 -15.23 -13.60 5.30
C ASP A 151 -14.99 -12.16 5.76
N THR A 152 -14.49 -12.04 6.98
CA THR A 152 -14.57 -10.87 7.88
C THR A 152 -13.67 -9.68 7.49
N ALA A 153 -13.49 -9.37 6.20
CA ALA A 153 -12.59 -8.30 5.75
C ALA A 153 -13.28 -7.09 5.08
N ASN A 154 -14.52 -7.23 4.61
CA ASN A 154 -15.28 -6.09 4.08
C ASN A 154 -16.32 -5.66 5.12
N LEU A 155 -15.94 -4.70 5.96
CA LEU A 155 -16.85 -3.95 6.83
C LEU A 155 -17.77 -3.07 5.96
N ALA A 156 -18.63 -3.67 5.16
CA ALA A 156 -19.84 -3.01 4.72
C ALA A 156 -20.85 -3.16 5.85
N ALA A 157 -21.44 -2.06 6.32
CA ALA A 157 -22.52 -2.12 7.30
C ALA A 157 -23.66 -2.92 6.68
N THR A 158 -23.93 -4.12 7.20
CA THR A 158 -25.03 -4.95 6.71
C THR A 158 -26.27 -4.74 7.58
N ASN A 159 -27.47 -4.76 6.99
CA ASN A 159 -28.69 -4.85 7.79
C ASN A 159 -28.78 -6.22 8.51
N GLU A 160 -29.81 -6.40 9.34
CA GLU A 160 -30.07 -7.65 10.08
C GLU A 160 -30.19 -8.91 9.19
N PHE A 161 -30.28 -8.72 7.86
CA PHE A 161 -30.38 -9.77 6.85
C PHE A 161 -29.08 -9.99 6.06
N GLY A 162 -27.97 -9.36 6.45
CA GLY A 162 -26.66 -9.54 5.82
C GLY A 162 -26.54 -8.84 4.46
N THR A 163 -27.48 -7.99 4.07
CA THR A 163 -27.35 -7.19 2.84
C THR A 163 -26.64 -5.87 3.16
N PRO A 164 -25.70 -5.43 2.30
CA PRO A 164 -25.01 -4.16 2.51
C PRO A 164 -26.01 -3.01 2.53
N LEU A 165 -25.88 -2.12 3.52
CA LEU A 165 -26.59 -0.86 3.61
C LEU A 165 -26.03 0.06 2.52
N VAL A 166 -26.75 0.11 1.39
CA VAL A 166 -26.46 0.99 0.28
C VAL A 166 -27.35 2.22 0.40
N ASP A 167 -26.73 3.39 0.39
CA ASP A 167 -27.47 4.65 0.25
C ASP A 167 -27.78 4.91 -1.23
N GLU A 168 -29.05 5.21 -1.53
CA GLU A 168 -29.46 5.58 -2.88
C GLU A 168 -29.06 7.03 -3.23
N THR A 169 -28.73 7.84 -2.23
CA THR A 169 -28.34 9.25 -2.37
C THR A 169 -26.95 9.38 -2.98
N ILE A 170 -26.81 10.25 -3.97
CA ILE A 170 -25.51 10.64 -4.51
C ILE A 170 -25.01 11.86 -3.74
N TYR A 171 -23.94 11.68 -2.98
CA TYR A 171 -23.29 12.72 -2.21
C TYR A 171 -22.31 13.51 -3.09
N THR A 172 -22.24 14.82 -2.84
CA THR A 172 -21.31 15.69 -3.55
C THR A 172 -19.91 15.54 -2.95
N SER A 173 -18.93 15.26 -3.80
CA SER A 173 -17.52 15.25 -3.43
C SER A 173 -17.02 16.68 -3.26
N ILE A 174 -16.55 17.01 -2.06
CA ILE A 174 -15.93 18.30 -1.73
C ILE A 174 -14.51 18.32 -2.32
N THR A 175 -13.75 17.25 -2.07
CA THR A 175 -12.39 17.09 -2.57
C THR A 175 -12.01 15.61 -2.63
N THR A 176 -10.91 15.31 -3.33
CA THR A 176 -10.35 13.96 -3.44
C THR A 176 -9.04 13.82 -2.69
N GLY A 177 -8.54 12.59 -2.57
CA GLY A 177 -7.22 12.29 -2.03
C GLY A 177 -6.04 12.58 -2.98
N ALA A 178 -6.26 13.23 -4.13
CA ALA A 178 -5.22 13.45 -5.14
C ALA A 178 -4.02 14.26 -4.61
N ASP A 179 -4.26 15.24 -3.73
CA ASP A 179 -3.20 16.11 -3.17
C ASP A 179 -2.68 15.65 -1.79
N LEU A 180 -2.95 14.41 -1.37
CA LEU A 180 -2.48 13.91 -0.09
C LEU A 180 -0.95 13.82 -0.04
N ASP A 181 -0.35 14.31 1.05
CA ASP A 181 1.03 14.03 1.38
C ASP A 181 1.15 12.59 1.86
N THR A 182 1.46 11.69 0.93
CA THR A 182 1.60 10.26 1.23
C THR A 182 2.70 9.96 2.24
N ASN A 183 3.65 10.88 2.49
CA ASN A 183 4.69 10.69 3.50
C ASN A 183 4.19 10.96 4.93
N GLN A 184 3.06 11.64 5.07
CA GLN A 184 2.42 11.96 6.35
C GLN A 184 1.23 11.04 6.66
N VAL A 185 0.90 10.12 5.73
CA VAL A 185 -0.14 9.12 5.96
C VAL A 185 0.43 8.02 6.84
N GLN A 186 -0.01 7.98 8.09
CA GLN A 186 0.48 7.01 9.07
C GLN A 186 -0.64 6.54 10.01
N PRO A 187 -0.57 5.30 10.52
CA PRO A 187 -1.46 4.85 11.58
C PRO A 187 -1.24 5.72 12.82
N ALA A 188 -2.35 6.18 13.38
CA ALA A 188 -2.40 7.02 14.56
C ALA A 188 -3.39 6.42 15.57
N PHE A 189 -3.31 6.90 16.81
CA PHE A 189 -4.31 6.61 17.83
C PHE A 189 -5.06 7.88 18.14
N SER A 190 -6.37 7.87 17.95
CA SER A 190 -7.26 8.95 18.36
C SER A 190 -7.79 8.65 19.77
N GLN A 191 -7.74 9.65 20.66
CA GLN A 191 -8.34 9.53 21.99
C GLN A 191 -9.78 10.00 21.89
N THR A 192 -10.74 9.07 21.95
CA THR A 192 -12.15 9.45 22.05
C THR A 192 -12.45 10.05 23.43
N SER A 193 -13.52 10.84 23.52
CA SER A 193 -13.96 11.48 24.79
C SER A 193 -14.21 10.49 25.94
N THR A 194 -14.26 9.18 25.65
CA THR A 194 -14.43 8.08 26.60
C THR A 194 -13.10 7.55 27.17
N GLY A 195 -11.95 8.08 26.72
CA GLY A 195 -10.61 7.69 27.19
C GLY A 195 -10.08 6.38 26.59
N LEU A 196 -10.69 5.88 25.52
CA LEU A 196 -10.22 4.71 24.78
C LEU A 196 -9.38 5.16 23.57
N ASN A 197 -8.33 4.41 23.26
CA ASN A 197 -7.56 4.60 22.04
C ASN A 197 -8.27 3.91 20.89
N GLU A 198 -8.66 4.70 19.89
CA GLU A 198 -9.21 4.21 18.64
C GLU A 198 -8.13 4.25 17.55
N LEU A 199 -8.16 3.26 16.65
CA LEU A 199 -7.27 3.25 15.49
C LEU A 199 -7.73 4.34 14.53
N ALA A 200 -6.82 5.24 14.18
CA ALA A 200 -7.06 6.30 13.23
C ALA A 200 -5.97 6.30 12.16
N VAL A 201 -6.25 6.94 11.03
CA VAL A 201 -5.24 7.24 10.01
C VAL A 201 -5.05 8.75 10.01
N SER A 202 -3.85 9.21 10.35
CA SER A 202 -3.51 10.63 10.19
C SER A 202 -3.00 10.86 8.78
N PHE A 203 -3.36 11.99 8.18
CA PHE A 203 -2.93 12.39 6.84
C PHE A 203 -2.74 13.90 6.77
N ALA A 204 -2.06 14.36 5.73
CA ALA A 204 -1.88 15.78 5.43
C ALA A 204 -2.11 16.02 3.93
N PHE A 205 -2.38 17.27 3.55
CA PHE A 205 -2.49 17.68 2.15
C PHE A 205 -1.31 18.58 1.77
N THR A 206 -0.87 18.47 0.51
CA THR A 206 0.17 19.32 -0.08
C THR A 206 -0.39 20.40 -1.01
N GLY A 207 -1.63 20.23 -1.49
CA GLY A 207 -2.25 21.06 -2.53
C GLY A 207 -3.53 21.77 -2.11
N ASP A 208 -4.36 22.12 -3.10
CA ASP A 208 -5.59 22.89 -2.92
C ASP A 208 -6.71 22.09 -2.26
N SER A 209 -6.68 20.75 -2.37
CA SER A 209 -7.64 19.85 -1.71
C SER A 209 -7.79 20.15 -0.21
N GLY A 210 -6.67 20.40 0.48
CA GLY A 210 -6.69 20.71 1.91
C GLY A 210 -7.34 22.07 2.23
N ARG A 211 -7.22 23.05 1.33
CA ARG A 211 -7.89 24.36 1.48
C ARG A 211 -9.39 24.22 1.25
N GLN A 212 -9.80 23.50 0.21
CA GLN A 212 -11.21 23.25 -0.08
C GLN A 212 -11.91 22.54 1.08
N LEU A 213 -11.27 21.52 1.64
CA LEU A 213 -11.76 20.82 2.83
C LEU A 213 -11.81 21.74 4.06
N GLY A 214 -10.79 22.57 4.25
CA GLY A 214 -10.72 23.54 5.33
C GLY A 214 -11.82 24.60 5.25
N ASP A 215 -12.04 25.18 4.07
CA ASP A 215 -13.06 26.20 3.84
C ASP A 215 -14.47 25.62 4.00
N PHE A 216 -14.69 24.39 3.53
CA PHE A 216 -15.95 23.69 3.69
C PHE A 216 -16.24 23.37 5.17
N SER A 217 -15.27 22.80 5.89
CA SER A 217 -15.43 22.49 7.32
C SER A 217 -15.59 23.75 8.18
N ALA A 218 -14.94 24.85 7.82
CA ALA A 218 -15.13 26.13 8.51
C ALA A 218 -16.55 26.70 8.32
N ALA A 219 -17.20 26.44 7.18
CA ALA A 219 -18.57 26.88 6.91
C ALA A 219 -19.64 25.96 7.55
N ASN A 220 -19.29 24.70 7.83
CA ASN A 220 -20.20 23.66 8.32
C ASN A 220 -19.65 23.08 9.61
N VAL A 221 -19.84 23.76 10.75
CA VAL A 221 -19.38 23.29 12.07
C VAL A 221 -20.54 22.65 12.85
N GLY A 222 -20.42 21.36 13.16
CA GLY A 222 -21.46 20.49 13.69
C GLY A 222 -21.01 19.03 13.93
N PRO A 223 -21.92 18.12 14.31
CA PRO A 223 -21.58 16.73 14.64
C PRO A 223 -21.46 15.79 13.43
N ALA A 224 -21.73 16.24 12.20
CA ALA A 224 -21.78 15.42 10.99
C ALA A 224 -21.34 16.26 9.77
N ASP A 225 -20.12 16.78 9.82
CA ASP A 225 -19.69 17.83 8.89
C ASP A 225 -19.02 17.28 7.64
N VAL A 226 -18.20 16.24 7.77
CA VAL A 226 -17.43 15.67 6.66
C VAL A 226 -17.26 14.18 6.88
N TYR A 227 -17.53 13.39 5.84
CA TYR A 227 -17.23 11.96 5.81
C TYR A 227 -16.21 11.64 4.73
N CYS A 228 -15.47 10.56 4.96
CA CYS A 228 -14.52 10.00 4.01
C CYS A 228 -15.15 8.77 3.37
N ALA A 229 -15.15 8.71 2.04
CA ALA A 229 -15.72 7.64 1.22
C ALA A 229 -14.66 7.06 0.27
#